data_AF-A0A254R329-F1
#
_entry.id   AF-A0A254R329-F1
#
_cell.length_a   1.000
_cell.length_b   1.000
_cell.length_c   1.000
_cell.angle_alpha   90.00
_cell.angle_beta   90.00
_cell.angle_gamma   90.00
#
_symmetry.space_group_name_H-M   'P 1'
#
loop_
_entity.id
_entity.type
_entity.pdbx_description
1 polymer ?
#
loop_
_entity_poly.entity_id
_entity_poly.type
_entity_poly.pdbx_seq_one_letter_code
_entity_poly.pdbx_strand_id
1 'polypeptide(L)'
;MRSIAIALAVVLATTSVADAGALFSVPPGTQALQQPTLIERLERLAEPSRNALLAACCKTCRKGKACGDSCISRDKTCRKGIGCACDG
;
A
#
# COMPACT_ATOMS: atom_id res chain seq x y z
N MET A 1 -72.70 -7.51 2.91
CA MET A 1 -71.85 -8.09 1.84
C MET A 1 -70.85 -7.11 1.22
N ARG A 2 -71.15 -5.80 1.09
CA ARG A 2 -70.17 -4.79 0.60
C ARG A 2 -69.03 -4.50 1.60
N SER A 3 -69.29 -4.57 2.90
CA SER A 3 -68.28 -4.28 3.94
C SER A 3 -67.23 -5.38 4.13
N ILE A 4 -67.51 -6.62 3.68
CA ILE A 4 -66.57 -7.75 3.76
C ILE A 4 -65.51 -7.64 2.64
N ALA A 5 -65.89 -7.09 1.48
CA ALA A 5 -64.97 -6.88 0.35
C ALA A 5 -63.93 -5.78 0.63
N ILE A 6 -64.26 -4.80 1.48
CA ILE A 6 -63.33 -3.71 1.83
C ILE A 6 -62.23 -4.22 2.76
N ALA A 7 -62.55 -5.15 3.67
CA ALA A 7 -61.58 -5.76 4.57
C ALA A 7 -60.55 -6.64 3.82
N LEU A 8 -60.95 -7.29 2.71
CA LEU A 8 -60.04 -8.10 1.89
C LEU A 8 -59.02 -7.25 1.10
N ALA A 9 -59.36 -6.01 0.75
CA ALA A 9 -58.48 -5.13 -0.03
C ALA A 9 -57.31 -4.53 0.80
N VAL A 10 -57.46 -4.42 2.12
CA VAL A 10 -56.44 -3.82 2.99
C VAL A 10 -55.28 -4.80 3.29
N VAL A 11 -55.51 -6.11 3.16
CA VAL A 11 -54.52 -7.14 3.56
C VAL A 11 -53.47 -7.44 2.47
N LEU A 12 -53.69 -7.04 1.22
CA LEU A 12 -52.79 -7.37 0.09
C LEU A 12 -51.78 -6.27 -0.26
N ALA A 13 -51.77 -5.13 0.45
CA ALA A 13 -50.85 -4.03 0.18
C ALA A 13 -49.60 -3.99 1.08
N THR A 14 -49.35 -5.03 1.89
CA THR A 14 -48.08 -5.18 2.64
C THR A 14 -47.06 -5.96 1.82
N THR A 15 -46.61 -5.40 0.69
CA THR A 15 -45.37 -5.86 0.05
C THR A 15 -44.21 -5.10 0.66
N SER A 16 -43.54 -5.76 1.60
CA SER A 16 -42.27 -5.36 2.17
C SER A 16 -41.22 -5.29 1.08
N VAL A 17 -40.90 -4.10 0.57
CA VAL A 17 -39.58 -3.88 -0.01
C VAL A 17 -38.63 -3.66 1.15
N ALA A 18 -37.84 -4.68 1.45
CA ALA A 18 -36.63 -4.48 2.22
C ALA A 18 -35.74 -3.55 1.39
N ASP A 19 -35.60 -2.30 1.83
CA ASP A 19 -34.50 -1.46 1.40
C ASP A 19 -33.19 -2.17 1.78
N ALA A 20 -32.63 -2.93 0.84
CA ALA A 20 -31.19 -3.17 0.76
C ALA A 20 -30.54 -1.84 0.30
N GLY A 21 -30.77 -0.80 1.10
CA GLY A 21 -30.47 0.59 0.82
C GLY A 21 -29.53 1.15 1.87
N ALA A 22 -28.46 0.42 2.17
CA ALA A 22 -27.25 1.02 2.70
C ALA A 22 -26.07 0.51 1.87
N LEU A 23 -26.08 0.88 0.58
CA LEU A 23 -24.86 1.23 -0.10
C LEU A 23 -24.26 2.40 0.67
N PHE A 24 -23.58 2.11 1.78
CA PHE A 24 -22.56 2.99 2.30
C PHE A 24 -21.44 2.91 1.25
N SER A 25 -21.63 3.66 0.16
CA SER A 25 -20.55 4.06 -0.72
C SER A 25 -19.62 4.88 0.15
N VAL A 26 -18.70 4.19 0.82
CA VAL A 26 -17.53 4.77 1.45
C VAL A 26 -16.89 5.61 0.35
N PRO A 27 -16.87 6.95 0.48
CA PRO A 27 -16.19 7.76 -0.50
C PRO A 27 -14.72 7.32 -0.52
N PRO A 28 -14.12 7.05 -1.70
CA PRO A 28 -12.68 6.85 -1.80
C PRO A 28 -12.01 8.21 -1.56
N GLY A 29 -11.88 8.60 -0.29
CA GLY A 29 -11.40 9.94 0.04
C GLY A 29 -11.35 10.29 1.52
N THR A 30 -12.11 9.62 2.39
CA THR A 30 -11.93 9.77 3.84
C THR A 30 -10.92 8.76 4.35
N GLN A 31 -9.65 8.96 3.99
CA GLN A 31 -8.59 8.51 4.88
C GLN A 31 -8.66 9.43 6.09
N ALA A 32 -9.34 8.96 7.13
CA ALA A 32 -9.05 9.43 8.46
C ALA A 32 -7.52 9.42 8.61
N LEU A 33 -6.96 10.46 9.22
CA LEU A 33 -5.59 10.48 9.70
C LEU A 33 -5.43 9.41 10.81
N GLN A 34 -5.65 8.14 10.47
CA GLN A 34 -5.25 7.02 11.30
C GLN A 34 -3.74 7.00 11.20
N GLN A 35 -3.12 7.61 12.20
CA GLN A 35 -1.68 7.53 12.38
C GLN A 35 -1.32 6.06 12.40
N PRO A 36 -0.51 5.58 11.43
CA PRO A 36 -0.12 4.18 11.40
C PRO A 36 0.52 3.83 12.74
N THR A 37 0.20 2.65 13.25
CA THR A 37 0.76 2.19 14.53
C THR A 37 2.29 2.19 14.46
N LEU A 38 2.97 2.22 15.59
CA LEU A 38 4.43 2.13 15.63
C LEU A 38 4.92 0.84 14.92
N ILE A 39 4.15 -0.24 15.00
CA ILE A 39 4.40 -1.49 14.27
C ILE A 39 4.27 -1.28 12.77
N GLU A 40 3.18 -0.66 12.30
CA GLU A 40 2.96 -0.43 10.87
C GLU A 40 3.98 0.57 10.27
N ARG A 41 4.45 1.54 11.06
CA ARG A 41 5.56 2.43 10.70
C ARG A 41 6.89 1.68 10.64
N LEU A 42 7.16 0.81 11.62
CA LEU A 42 8.35 -0.04 11.62
C LEU A 42 8.33 -1.01 10.44
N GLU A 43 7.19 -1.61 10.09
CA GLU A 43 7.04 -2.50 8.93
C GLU A 43 7.30 -1.76 7.62
N ARG A 44 6.83 -0.51 7.48
CA ARG A 44 7.14 0.35 6.32
C ARG A 44 8.60 0.80 6.27
N LEU A 45 9.28 0.87 7.41
CA LEU A 45 10.73 1.14 7.50
C LEU A 45 11.58 -0.12 7.37
N ALA A 46 11.01 -1.29 7.69
CA ALA A 46 11.64 -2.60 7.66
C ALA A 46 11.48 -3.28 6.29
N GLU A 47 10.48 -2.88 5.50
CA GLU A 47 10.57 -2.93 4.04
C GLU A 47 11.91 -2.27 3.70
N PRO A 48 12.89 -3.02 3.16
CA PRO A 48 14.09 -2.39 2.72
C PRO A 48 13.62 -1.57 1.54
N SER A 49 13.48 -0.26 1.75
CA SER A 49 13.92 0.64 0.72
C SER A 49 15.37 0.25 0.51
N ARG A 50 15.58 -0.70 -0.41
CA ARG A 50 16.88 -1.15 -0.87
C ARG A 50 17.68 0.10 -1.22
N ASN A 51 16.98 1.12 -1.71
CA ASN A 51 17.45 2.48 -1.97
C ASN A 51 17.84 3.31 -0.72
N ALA A 52 17.16 3.15 0.43
CA ALA A 52 17.53 3.81 1.69
C ALA A 52 18.70 3.13 2.41
N LEU A 53 18.84 1.79 2.30
CA LEU A 53 20.07 1.11 2.71
C LEU A 53 21.22 1.39 1.73
N LEU A 54 20.93 1.54 0.43
CA LEU A 54 21.87 2.06 -0.57
C LEU A 54 22.20 3.55 -0.36
N ALA A 55 21.40 4.31 0.40
CA ALA A 55 21.73 5.69 0.75
C ALA A 55 22.96 5.76 1.66
N ALA A 56 23.27 4.67 2.37
CA ALA A 56 24.54 4.47 3.04
C ALA A 56 25.39 3.44 2.27
N CYS A 57 26.44 3.92 1.63
CA CYS A 57 27.41 3.03 0.99
C CYS A 57 28.00 2.06 2.02
N CYS A 58 27.89 0.75 1.76
CA CYS A 58 28.52 -0.26 2.62
C CYS A 58 30.06 -0.17 2.56
N LYS A 59 30.58 0.44 1.49
CA LYS A 59 32.00 0.64 1.22
C LYS A 59 32.21 1.84 0.29
N THR A 60 33.22 2.65 0.57
CA THR A 60 33.64 3.77 -0.30
C THR A 60 35.00 3.50 -0.94
N CYS A 61 35.09 3.63 -2.25
CA CYS A 61 36.22 3.21 -3.07
C CYS A 61 37.19 4.35 -3.42
N ARG A 62 37.98 4.85 -2.45
CA ARG A 62 38.88 6.01 -2.67
C ARG A 62 40.02 5.76 -3.68
N LYS A 63 40.63 4.57 -3.65
CA LYS A 63 41.75 4.22 -4.55
C LYS A 63 41.28 3.75 -5.93
N GLY A 64 40.05 3.25 -6.02
CA GLY A 64 39.52 2.53 -7.17
C GLY A 64 38.22 3.12 -7.66
N LYS A 65 37.33 2.26 -8.15
CA LYS A 65 35.92 2.57 -8.41
C LYS A 65 34.99 1.46 -7.93
N ALA A 66 33.74 1.79 -7.68
CA ALA A 66 32.71 0.85 -7.27
C ALA A 66 32.33 -0.14 -8.39
N CYS A 67 32.07 -1.40 -8.01
CA CYS A 67 31.55 -2.43 -8.88
C CYS A 67 30.82 -3.52 -8.06
N GLY A 68 29.49 -3.46 -8.04
CA GLY A 68 28.67 -4.25 -7.12
C GLY A 68 28.98 -3.87 -5.67
N ASP A 69 29.39 -4.85 -4.86
CA ASP A 69 29.72 -4.65 -3.43
C ASP A 69 31.24 -4.54 -3.19
N SER A 70 32.02 -4.29 -4.23
CA SER A 70 33.49 -4.29 -4.18
C SER A 70 34.10 -3.08 -4.88
N CYS A 71 35.36 -2.79 -4.53
CA CYS A 71 36.17 -1.79 -5.23
C CYS A 71 37.11 -2.49 -6.21
N ILE A 72 37.15 -2.00 -7.45
CA ILE A 72 38.06 -2.46 -8.48
C ILE A 72 38.98 -1.32 -8.93
N SER A 73 40.04 -1.62 -9.67
CA SER A 73 40.91 -0.60 -10.25
C SER A 73 40.17 0.27 -11.28
N ARG A 74 40.58 1.53 -11.44
CA ARG A 74 39.91 2.52 -12.31
C ARG A 74 39.95 2.17 -13.80
N ASP A 75 40.91 1.37 -14.22
CA ASP A 75 41.08 0.85 -15.59
C ASP A 75 40.23 -0.39 -15.90
N LYS A 76 39.74 -1.13 -14.90
CA LYS A 76 39.00 -2.39 -15.11
C LYS A 76 37.53 -2.16 -15.46
N THR A 77 36.99 -2.85 -16.47
CA THR A 77 35.54 -2.76 -16.77
C THR A 77 34.70 -3.53 -15.75
N CYS A 78 33.70 -2.87 -15.15
CA CYS A 78 32.75 -3.55 -14.28
C CYS A 78 31.72 -4.33 -15.12
N ARG A 79 31.46 -5.58 -14.73
CA ARG A 79 30.41 -6.44 -15.32
C ARG A 79 29.34 -6.84 -14.32
N LYS A 80 29.43 -6.34 -13.07
CA LYS A 80 28.42 -6.56 -12.04
C LYS A 80 27.32 -5.49 -12.16
N GLY A 81 26.12 -5.84 -11.72
CA GLY A 81 25.06 -4.86 -11.49
C GLY A 81 25.39 -3.90 -10.35
N ILE A 82 24.50 -2.94 -10.13
CA ILE A 82 24.56 -2.04 -8.96
C ILE A 82 24.60 -2.87 -7.67
N GLY A 83 25.50 -2.49 -6.78
CA GLY A 83 25.59 -3.01 -5.42
C GLY A 83 25.82 -1.87 -4.43
N CYS A 84 26.29 -2.20 -3.23
CA CYS A 84 26.36 -1.23 -2.14
C CYS A 84 27.67 -0.42 -2.06
N ALA A 85 28.66 -0.69 -2.92
CA ALA A 85 29.89 0.10 -2.96
C ALA A 85 29.67 1.41 -3.72
N CYS A 86 30.35 2.47 -3.27
CA CYS A 86 30.28 3.80 -3.88
C CYS A 86 31.67 4.32 -4.23
N ASP A 87 31.71 5.20 -5.23
CA ASP A 87 32.88 6.01 -5.52
C ASP A 87 33.07 7.10 -4.45
N GLY A 88 34.32 7.50 -4.19
CA GLY A 88 34.64 8.58 -3.25
C GLY A 88 36.11 8.95 -3.25
#